data_AF-A0A8D8FG07-F1
#
_entry.id   AF-A0A8D8FG07-F1
#
_cell.length_a   1.000
_cell.length_b   1.000
_cell.length_c   1.000
_cell.angle_alpha   90.00
_cell.angle_beta   90.00
_cell.angle_gamma   90.00
#
_symmetry.space_group_name_H-M   'P 1'
#
loop_
_entity.id
_entity.type
_entity.pdbx_description
1 polymer ?
#
loop_
_entity_poly.entity_id
_entity_poly.type
_entity_poly.pdbx_seq_one_letter_code
_entity_poly.pdbx_strand_id
1 'polypeptide(L)'
;MSRRLAKLSPYELHKHLINEYFLTRPGATRWLQRDSSRDKTDHDVIRENHRFLWDGETVDSWEKELAKKYYDKLFKEYCIADFSRYKENKVAMRWRIEKEVVVGKGQFICGSRACEERDTLRSWEVNFAYLEHGAKKNALVKLRE
;
A
#
# COMPACT_ATOMS: atom_id res chain seq x y z
N MET A 1 -14.64 -21.54 -47.21
CA MET A 1 -14.60 -20.21 -46.55
C MET A 1 -15.87 -19.45 -46.88
N SER A 2 -16.58 -18.95 -45.85
CA SER A 2 -17.87 -18.27 -46.03
C SER A 2 -17.71 -16.95 -46.82
N ARG A 3 -18.49 -16.76 -47.88
CA ARG A 3 -18.45 -15.59 -48.80
C ARG A 3 -18.59 -14.21 -48.12
N ARG A 4 -18.98 -14.16 -46.84
CA ARG A 4 -19.08 -12.93 -46.04
C ARG A 4 -17.73 -12.38 -45.58
N LEU A 5 -16.72 -13.23 -45.36
CA LEU A 5 -15.42 -12.80 -44.83
C LEU A 5 -14.57 -12.01 -45.84
N ALA A 6 -14.76 -12.28 -47.13
CA ALA A 6 -14.02 -11.62 -48.21
C ALA A 6 -14.41 -10.15 -48.44
N LYS A 7 -15.49 -9.66 -47.79
CA LYS A 7 -15.97 -8.27 -47.90
C LYS A 7 -15.57 -7.38 -46.72
N LEU A 8 -14.92 -7.95 -45.70
CA LEU A 8 -14.52 -7.23 -44.49
C LEU A 8 -13.26 -6.42 -44.75
N SER A 9 -13.12 -5.28 -44.06
CA SER A 9 -11.84 -4.57 -44.04
C SER A 9 -10.75 -5.44 -43.42
N PRO A 10 -9.46 -5.22 -43.73
CA PRO A 10 -8.37 -6.01 -43.17
C PRO A 10 -8.38 -6.06 -41.63
N TYR A 11 -8.78 -4.96 -40.98
CA TYR A 11 -8.92 -4.89 -39.52
C TYR A 11 -10.10 -5.74 -39.01
N GLU A 12 -11.26 -5.66 -39.65
CA GLU A 12 -12.44 -6.44 -39.26
C GLU A 12 -12.25 -7.93 -39.50
N LEU A 13 -11.60 -8.29 -40.61
CA LEU A 13 -11.22 -9.66 -40.92
C LEU A 13 -10.25 -10.20 -39.86
N HIS A 14 -9.22 -9.44 -39.51
CA HIS A 14 -8.28 -9.80 -38.46
C HIS A 14 -8.98 -10.01 -37.11
N LYS A 15 -9.86 -9.08 -36.71
CA LYS A 15 -10.65 -9.19 -35.48
C LYS A 15 -11.55 -10.44 -35.48
N HIS A 16 -12.20 -10.74 -36.60
CA HIS A 16 -13.06 -11.91 -36.74
C HIS A 16 -12.25 -13.21 -36.63
N LEU A 17 -11.12 -13.31 -37.33
CA LEU A 17 -10.25 -14.50 -37.33
C LEU A 17 -9.65 -14.75 -35.94
N ILE A 18 -9.22 -13.68 -35.27
CA ILE A 18 -8.74 -13.73 -33.88
C ILE A 18 -9.83 -14.28 -32.94
N ASN A 19 -11.05 -13.72 -33.02
CA ASN A 19 -12.17 -14.16 -32.19
C ASN A 19 -12.57 -15.62 -32.46
N GLU A 20 -12.65 -16.04 -33.73
CA GLU A 20 -12.92 -17.45 -34.07
C GLU A 20 -11.82 -18.37 -33.54
N TYR A 21 -10.56 -17.99 -33.68
CA TYR A 21 -9.44 -18.78 -33.19
C TYR A 21 -9.49 -18.96 -31.66
N PHE A 22 -9.93 -17.94 -30.90
CA PHE A 22 -10.10 -18.03 -29.45
C PHE A 22 -11.25 -18.93 -29.00
N LEU A 23 -12.37 -18.88 -29.71
CA LEU A 23 -13.57 -19.62 -29.33
C LEU A 23 -13.48 -21.12 -29.70
N THR A 24 -12.74 -21.45 -30.75
CA THR A 24 -12.74 -22.81 -31.34
C THR A 24 -11.58 -23.69 -30.89
N ARG A 25 -10.44 -23.12 -30.50
CA ARG A 25 -9.27 -23.90 -30.05
C ARG A 25 -9.15 -23.93 -28.53
N PRO A 26 -9.41 -25.08 -27.86
CA PRO A 26 -9.18 -25.19 -26.43
C PRO A 26 -7.71 -24.94 -26.09
N GLY A 27 -7.45 -23.99 -25.19
CA GLY A 27 -6.09 -23.57 -24.81
C GLY A 27 -5.50 -22.39 -25.61
N ALA A 28 -6.20 -21.88 -26.62
CA ALA A 28 -5.75 -20.73 -27.41
C ALA A 28 -5.77 -19.38 -26.66
N THR A 29 -6.27 -19.32 -25.43
CA THR A 29 -6.16 -18.10 -24.59
C THR A 29 -4.86 -18.03 -23.79
N ARG A 30 -4.06 -19.12 -23.73
CA ARG A 30 -2.81 -19.16 -22.94
C ARG A 30 -1.71 -18.28 -23.51
N TRP A 31 -1.55 -18.22 -24.83
CA TRP A 31 -0.52 -17.40 -25.50
C TRP A 31 -0.89 -15.91 -25.57
N LEU A 32 -2.13 -15.57 -25.24
CA LEU A 32 -2.60 -14.20 -25.07
C LEU A 32 -2.45 -13.67 -23.65
N GLN A 33 -2.03 -14.50 -22.70
CA GLN A 33 -1.89 -14.02 -21.33
C GLN A 33 -0.87 -12.90 -21.31
N ARG A 34 -1.34 -11.70 -20.97
CA ARG A 34 -0.49 -10.53 -20.75
C ARG A 34 0.50 -10.91 -19.67
N ASP A 35 1.78 -10.66 -19.94
CA ASP A 35 2.82 -10.75 -18.93
C ASP A 35 2.60 -9.65 -17.89
N SER A 36 2.08 -10.03 -16.72
CA SER A 36 1.83 -9.14 -15.58
C SER A 36 3.01 -9.10 -14.61
N SER A 37 4.16 -9.71 -14.93
CA SER A 37 5.31 -9.80 -14.01
C SER A 37 5.90 -8.44 -13.66
N ARG A 38 5.72 -7.43 -14.51
CA ARG A 38 6.24 -6.06 -14.33
C ARG A 38 5.16 -5.06 -13.95
N ASP A 39 3.93 -5.51 -13.76
CA ASP A 39 2.82 -4.62 -13.41
C ASP A 39 2.99 -4.16 -11.96
N LYS A 40 3.18 -2.85 -11.76
CA LYS A 40 3.20 -2.24 -10.43
C LYS A 40 1.78 -1.89 -10.01
N THR A 41 1.38 -2.30 -8.81
CA THR A 41 0.13 -1.84 -8.22
C THR A 41 0.35 -0.54 -7.44
N ASP A 42 -0.71 0.25 -7.26
CA ASP A 42 -0.69 1.44 -6.41
C ASP A 42 -0.15 1.13 -5.01
N HIS A 43 -0.47 -0.05 -4.48
CA HIS A 43 0.01 -0.53 -3.19
C HIS A 43 1.53 -0.73 -3.17
N ASP A 44 2.10 -1.27 -4.24
CA ASP A 44 3.56 -1.46 -4.34
C ASP A 44 4.28 -0.12 -4.49
N VAL A 45 3.72 0.80 -5.28
CA VAL A 45 4.23 2.17 -5.43
C VAL A 45 4.27 2.90 -4.08
N ILE A 46 3.20 2.79 -3.28
CA ILE A 46 3.15 3.37 -1.93
C ILE A 46 4.18 2.69 -1.03
N ARG A 47 4.30 1.36 -1.06
CA ARG A 47 5.29 0.64 -0.25
C ARG A 47 6.72 1.08 -0.58
N GLU A 48 7.03 1.32 -1.85
CA GLU A 48 8.35 1.78 -2.30
C GLU A 48 8.65 3.22 -1.85
N ASN A 49 7.66 4.11 -1.92
CA ASN A 49 7.84 5.56 -1.69
C ASN A 49 7.34 6.05 -0.32
N HIS A 50 6.81 5.18 0.53
CA HIS A 50 6.32 5.58 1.85
C HIS A 50 7.46 6.14 2.70
N ARG A 51 7.12 7.17 3.47
CA ARG A 51 8.02 7.76 4.46
C ARG A 51 7.31 7.91 5.78
N PHE A 52 8.05 7.73 6.87
CA PHE A 52 7.49 7.86 8.21
C PHE A 52 7.21 9.33 8.55
N LEU A 53 8.10 10.24 8.13
CA LEU A 53 7.91 11.69 8.20
C LEU A 53 8.21 12.32 6.84
N TRP A 54 7.36 13.25 6.44
CA TRP A 54 7.56 14.08 5.24
C TRP A 54 8.09 15.45 5.67
N ASP A 55 9.40 15.67 5.55
CA ASP A 55 10.08 16.91 5.98
C ASP A 55 10.00 18.04 4.94
N GLY A 56 8.85 18.18 4.26
CA GLY A 56 8.63 19.26 3.30
C GLY A 56 9.39 19.13 1.97
N GLU A 57 9.95 17.95 1.66
CA GLU A 57 10.56 17.67 0.36
C GLU A 57 9.59 17.91 -0.82
N THR A 58 10.14 18.37 -1.94
CA THR A 58 9.39 18.58 -3.17
C THR A 58 8.92 17.24 -3.73
N VAL A 59 7.68 17.25 -4.23
CA VAL A 59 7.08 16.07 -4.86
C VAL A 59 7.46 16.10 -6.33
N ASP A 60 8.47 15.32 -6.71
CA ASP A 60 9.01 15.35 -8.08
C ASP A 60 8.34 14.32 -9.02
N SER A 61 7.69 13.30 -8.46
CA SER A 61 7.08 12.18 -9.19
C SER A 61 5.65 11.92 -8.72
N TRP A 62 4.79 11.47 -9.63
CA TRP A 62 3.43 11.03 -9.32
C TRP A 62 3.40 9.96 -8.22
N GLU A 63 4.39 9.07 -8.19
CA GLU A 63 4.51 8.02 -7.16
C GLU A 63 4.67 8.61 -5.76
N LYS A 64 5.50 9.66 -5.65
CA LYS A 64 5.68 10.42 -4.40
C LYS A 64 4.42 11.21 -4.06
N GLU A 65 3.72 11.75 -5.05
CA GLU A 65 2.46 12.48 -4.83
C GLU A 65 1.37 11.57 -4.26
N LEU A 66 1.27 10.36 -4.80
CA LEU A 66 0.37 9.33 -4.29
C LEU A 66 0.71 9.00 -2.83
N ALA A 67 1.98 8.69 -2.54
CA ALA A 67 2.42 8.39 -1.17
C ALA A 67 2.16 9.55 -0.20
N LYS A 68 2.37 10.80 -0.63
CA LYS A 68 2.07 12.00 0.16
C LYS A 68 0.57 12.14 0.45
N LYS A 69 -0.29 11.95 -0.56
CA LYS A 69 -1.76 11.94 -0.38
C LYS A 69 -2.21 10.90 0.64
N TYR A 70 -1.56 9.74 0.69
CA TYR A 70 -1.83 8.74 1.73
C TYR A 70 -1.32 9.20 3.10
N TYR A 71 -0.13 9.77 3.17
CA TYR A 71 0.45 10.30 4.41
C TYR A 71 -0.38 11.42 5.04
N ASP A 72 -0.98 12.28 4.23
CA ASP A 72 -1.81 13.39 4.69
C ASP A 72 -3.14 12.91 5.29
N LYS A 73 -3.62 11.73 4.90
CA LYS A 73 -4.81 11.08 5.49
C LYS A 73 -4.53 10.43 6.87
N LEU A 74 -3.26 10.28 7.26
CA LEU A 74 -2.88 9.64 8.52
C LEU A 74 -2.91 10.64 9.68
N PHE A 75 -3.32 10.17 10.84
CA PHE A 75 -3.39 10.96 12.07
C PHE A 75 -2.10 10.79 12.88
N LYS A 76 -1.46 11.92 13.21
CA LYS A 76 -0.07 12.01 13.68
C LYS A 76 0.10 12.40 15.16
N GLU A 77 -0.96 12.37 15.96
CA GLU A 77 -0.91 12.71 17.38
C GLU A 77 -0.36 11.58 18.26
N TYR A 78 -0.85 10.36 18.04
CA TYR A 78 -0.44 9.14 18.73
C TYR A 78 -0.08 8.08 17.69
N CYS A 79 0.97 7.31 17.96
CA CYS A 79 1.36 6.14 17.16
C CYS A 79 0.67 4.88 17.68
N ILE A 80 0.60 3.88 16.80
CA ILE A 80 0.34 2.49 17.17
C ILE A 80 1.67 1.74 17.13
N ALA A 81 1.94 0.97 18.17
CA ALA A 81 3.13 0.15 18.27
C ALA A 81 2.80 -1.33 18.11
N ASP A 82 3.70 -2.08 17.50
CA ASP A 82 3.69 -3.53 17.44
C ASP A 82 4.89 -4.05 18.23
N PHE A 83 4.60 -4.61 19.40
CA PHE A 83 5.59 -5.20 20.30
C PHE A 83 5.75 -6.71 20.09
N SER A 84 5.17 -7.32 19.04
CA SER A 84 5.20 -8.78 18.88
C SER A 84 6.60 -9.40 18.90
N ARG A 85 7.63 -8.64 18.51
CA ARG A 85 9.05 -9.08 18.48
C ARG A 85 9.94 -8.29 19.42
N TYR A 86 9.38 -7.77 20.51
CA TYR A 86 10.14 -6.96 21.48
C TYR A 86 11.36 -7.70 22.07
N LYS A 87 11.28 -9.04 22.23
CA LYS A 87 12.40 -9.87 22.70
C LYS A 87 13.61 -9.87 21.76
N GLU A 88 13.41 -9.61 20.47
CA GLU A 88 14.48 -9.44 19.49
C GLU A 88 14.96 -7.98 19.39
N ASN A 89 14.52 -7.10 20.30
CA ASN A 89 14.69 -5.64 20.22
C ASN A 89 14.11 -5.03 18.93
N LYS A 90 13.12 -5.70 18.34
CA LYS A 90 12.42 -5.22 17.14
C LYS A 90 11.05 -4.70 17.55
N VAL A 91 10.87 -3.39 17.38
CA VAL A 91 9.60 -2.70 17.58
C VAL A 91 9.23 -2.02 16.28
N ALA A 92 7.97 -2.13 15.88
CA ALA A 92 7.46 -1.40 14.73
C ALA A 92 6.44 -0.37 15.20
N MET A 93 6.48 0.83 14.62
CA MET A 93 5.52 1.88 14.90
C MET A 93 4.90 2.37 13.60
N ARG A 94 3.64 2.75 13.65
CA ARG A 94 2.93 3.38 12.53
C ARG A 94 1.98 4.46 13.00
N TRP A 95 1.65 5.36 12.08
CA TRP A 95 0.58 6.34 12.27
C TRP A 95 -0.80 5.69 12.19
N ARG A 96 -1.77 6.36 12.79
CA ARG A 96 -3.16 5.87 12.89
C ARG A 96 -3.93 6.17 11.62
N ILE A 97 -4.86 5.27 11.28
CA ILE A 97 -5.85 5.49 10.22
C ILE A 97 -7.16 6.03 10.81
N GLU A 98 -7.97 6.67 9.97
CA GLU A 98 -9.26 7.24 10.36
C GLU A 98 -10.15 6.27 11.15
N LYS A 99 -10.31 5.03 10.67
CA LYS A 99 -11.10 4.00 11.35
C LYS A 99 -10.65 3.74 12.79
N GLU A 100 -9.33 3.76 13.03
CA GLU A 100 -8.77 3.52 14.36
C GLU A 100 -8.97 4.72 15.28
N VAL A 101 -8.92 5.93 14.72
CA VAL A 101 -9.20 7.17 15.46
C VAL A 101 -10.67 7.21 15.88
N VAL A 102 -11.59 6.83 14.99
CA VAL A 102 -13.03 6.74 15.31
C VAL A 102 -13.30 5.73 16.42
N VAL A 103 -12.58 4.60 16.44
CA VAL A 103 -12.66 3.59 17.51
C VAL A 103 -12.00 4.08 18.81
N GLY A 104 -11.10 5.07 18.74
CA GLY A 104 -10.37 5.60 19.89
C GLY A 104 -9.06 4.86 20.20
N LYS A 105 -8.51 4.09 19.27
CA LYS A 105 -7.25 3.34 19.46
C LYS A 105 -6.06 4.29 19.61
N GLY A 106 -5.24 4.06 20.64
CA GLY A 106 -4.11 4.93 21.01
C GLY A 106 -4.50 6.20 21.79
N GLN A 107 -5.79 6.45 22.04
CA GLN A 107 -6.25 7.58 22.87
C GLN A 107 -7.08 7.13 24.06
N PHE A 108 -8.11 6.30 23.83
CA PHE A 108 -8.94 5.70 24.89
C PHE A 108 -8.65 4.22 25.09
N ILE A 109 -8.12 3.56 24.07
CA ILE A 109 -7.68 2.17 24.08
C ILE A 109 -6.15 2.17 23.93
N CYS A 110 -5.49 1.16 24.51
CA CYS A 110 -4.06 0.93 24.37
C CYS A 110 -3.58 1.04 22.91
N GLY A 111 -2.42 1.66 22.72
CA GLY A 111 -1.78 1.90 21.44
C GLY A 111 -1.08 0.67 20.85
N SER A 112 -0.97 -0.45 21.58
CA SER A 112 -0.46 -1.69 21.00
C SER A 112 -1.44 -2.30 19.99
N ARG A 113 -0.90 -2.84 18.90
CA ARG A 113 -1.69 -3.50 17.85
C ARG A 113 -2.59 -4.61 18.41
N ALA A 114 -2.09 -5.40 19.35
CA ALA A 114 -2.79 -6.57 19.91
C ALA A 114 -3.48 -6.31 21.26
N CYS A 115 -3.38 -5.09 21.79
CA CYS A 115 -3.99 -4.73 23.06
C CYS A 115 -5.33 -4.02 22.86
N GLU A 116 -6.30 -4.32 23.72
CA GLU A 116 -7.64 -3.71 23.76
C GLU A 116 -7.97 -3.10 25.13
N GLU A 117 -6.98 -3.04 26.02
CA GLU A 117 -7.13 -2.50 27.37
C GLU A 117 -7.47 -1.01 27.35
N ARG A 118 -8.35 -0.59 28.25
CA ARG A 118 -8.83 0.80 28.35
C ARG A 118 -8.44 1.47 29.65
N ASP A 119 -8.21 0.67 30.68
CA ASP A 119 -7.97 1.18 32.02
C ASP A 119 -6.47 1.44 32.26
N THR A 120 -6.16 2.46 33.06
CA THR A 120 -4.80 2.80 33.53
C THR A 120 -3.73 3.08 32.47
N LEU A 121 -4.12 3.56 31.28
CA LEU A 121 -3.20 3.93 30.21
C LEU A 121 -2.34 5.16 30.55
N ARG A 122 -1.03 5.10 30.30
CA ARG A 122 -0.09 6.23 30.41
C ARG A 122 0.37 6.69 29.03
N SER A 123 0.67 7.98 28.91
CA SER A 123 1.28 8.55 27.70
C SER A 123 2.79 8.61 27.85
N TRP A 124 3.49 8.09 26.86
CA TRP A 124 4.94 8.04 26.77
C TRP A 124 5.41 8.81 25.54
N GLU A 125 6.48 9.59 25.70
CA GLU A 125 7.21 10.17 24.59
C GLU A 125 8.47 9.34 24.37
N VAL A 126 8.55 8.71 23.19
CA VAL A 126 9.60 7.75 22.87
C VAL A 126 10.36 8.25 21.65
N ASN A 127 11.69 8.14 21.70
CA ASN A 127 12.53 8.39 20.54
C ASN A 127 12.53 7.14 19.65
N PHE A 128 11.86 7.22 18.52
CA PHE A 128 11.77 6.16 17.53
C PHE A 128 12.88 6.31 16.49
N ALA A 129 13.89 5.43 16.57
CA ALA A 129 14.95 5.31 15.59
C ALA A 129 14.56 4.29 14.51
N TYR A 130 14.55 4.71 13.24
CA TYR A 130 14.17 3.88 12.11
C TYR A 130 15.13 4.07 10.93
N LEU A 131 15.16 3.10 10.03
CA LEU A 131 15.97 3.14 8.82
C LEU A 131 15.07 3.35 7.61
N GLU A 132 15.27 4.45 6.90
CA GLU A 132 14.48 4.85 5.74
C GLU A 132 15.43 5.10 4.56
N HIS A 133 15.23 4.40 3.44
CA HIS A 133 16.07 4.49 2.24
C HIS A 133 17.59 4.40 2.51
N GLY A 134 18.01 3.58 3.48
CA GLY A 134 19.42 3.41 3.85
C GLY A 134 19.96 4.44 4.86
N ALA A 135 19.19 5.48 5.20
CA ALA A 135 19.55 6.47 6.20
C ALA A 135 18.88 6.17 7.54
N LYS A 136 19.63 6.33 8.64
CA LYS A 136 19.06 6.27 10.00
C LYS A 136 18.42 7.61 10.34
N LYS A 137 17.14 7.59 10.70
CA LYS A 137 16.37 8.76 11.14
C LYS A 137 15.80 8.50 12.52
N ASN A 138 15.57 9.59 13.25
CA ASN A 138 14.97 9.56 14.58
C ASN A 138 13.75 10.46 14.59
N ALA A 139 12.67 10.03 15.24
CA ALA A 139 11.46 10.81 15.42
C ALA A 139 10.97 10.68 16.86
N LEU A 140 10.63 11.81 17.49
CA LEU A 140 9.96 11.78 18.78
C LEU A 140 8.47 11.51 18.56
N VAL A 141 7.97 10.40 19.11
CA VAL A 141 6.59 9.96 18.92
C VAL A 141 5.89 9.77 20.25
N LYS A 142 4.57 10.00 20.25
CA LYS A 142 3.72 9.79 21.43
C LYS A 142 3.04 8.45 21.32
N LEU A 143 3.16 7.66 22.38
CA LEU A 143 2.49 6.38 22.56
C LEU A 143 1.61 6.43 23.80
N ARG A 144 0.54 5.65 23.80
CA ARG A 144 -0.33 5.51 24.96
C ARG A 144 -0.51 4.04 25.27
N GLU A 145 0.01 3.59 26.41
CA GLU A 145 -0.05 2.22 26.91
C GLU A 145 -0.21 2.17 28.42
#